data_AF-A0A6P0GMN1-F1
#
_entry.id   AF-A0A6P0GMN1-F1
#
_cell.length_a   1.000
_cell.length_b   1.000
_cell.length_c   1.000
_cell.angle_alpha   90.00
_cell.angle_beta   90.00
_cell.angle_gamma   90.00
#
_symmetry.space_group_name_H-M   'P 1'
#
loop_
_entity.id
_entity.type
_entity.pdbx_description
1 polymer ?
#
loop_
_entity_poly.entity_id
_entity_poly.type
_entity_poly.pdbx_seq_one_letter_code
_entity_poly.pdbx_strand_id
1 'polypeptide(L)'
;MALRSSSEIRVGNQACLGWWLVVDDGQGRDRLVDGPFADRSEAAWAAVVHTEEVRAVYGVRRPDGGLHRRPSPQELAWLGHLGDQLHRLPADWDAGLTDEDPLATLVVEVTAALTEAGLPLWDAAGDGAALGGACVTAEPGLDGVVVGWRQHDRMSVEQVHGLVADISVQAVMNRAVADVLWLRGLDVTPLGEEAGGHVVRYAE
;
A
#
# COMPACT_ATOMS: atom_id res chain seq x y z
N MET A 1 -16.33 30.19 -1.12
CA MET A 1 -16.49 29.40 -2.36
C MET A 1 -16.74 27.96 -1.93
N ALA A 2 -17.98 27.48 -2.02
CA ALA A 2 -18.41 26.23 -1.39
C ALA A 2 -17.94 25.01 -2.20
N LEU A 3 -17.22 24.10 -1.54
CA LEU A 3 -16.91 22.76 -2.04
C LEU A 3 -18.21 21.97 -2.16
N ARG A 4 -18.68 21.75 -3.39
CA ARG A 4 -19.68 20.70 -3.65
C ARG A 4 -18.93 19.37 -3.73
N SER A 5 -19.13 18.52 -2.73
CA SER A 5 -18.87 17.08 -2.86
C SER A 5 -19.83 16.54 -3.92
N SER A 6 -19.34 16.35 -5.14
CA SER A 6 -20.17 15.94 -6.28
C SER A 6 -20.16 14.41 -6.40
N SER A 7 -20.97 13.75 -5.58
CA SER A 7 -21.44 12.38 -5.83
C SER A 7 -22.82 12.46 -6.49
N GLU A 8 -22.90 13.01 -7.70
CA GLU A 8 -24.19 13.13 -8.40
C GLU A 8 -24.50 11.88 -9.23
N ILE A 9 -25.55 11.16 -8.80
CA ILE A 9 -26.21 10.07 -9.50
C ILE A 9 -27.51 10.61 -10.11
N ARG A 10 -27.74 10.40 -11.41
CA ARG A 10 -29.07 10.57 -12.02
C ARG A 10 -29.42 9.45 -13.00
N VAL A 11 -30.66 8.97 -12.86
CA VAL A 11 -31.27 7.83 -13.55
C VAL A 11 -32.10 8.33 -14.74
N GLY A 12 -31.82 7.74 -15.92
CA GLY A 12 -32.44 8.05 -17.22
C GLY A 12 -31.35 8.17 -18.29
N ASN A 13 -31.16 7.13 -19.11
CA ASN A 13 -30.21 6.97 -20.24
C ASN A 13 -28.79 7.62 -20.16
N GLN A 14 -28.34 8.06 -19.00
CA GLN A 14 -27.02 8.63 -18.77
C GLN A 14 -26.12 7.65 -18.03
N ALA A 15 -24.85 7.63 -18.45
CA ALA A 15 -23.80 6.82 -17.85
C ALA A 15 -23.60 7.22 -16.38
N CYS A 16 -23.90 6.31 -15.47
CA CYS A 16 -23.83 6.56 -14.03
C CYS A 16 -22.56 5.93 -13.44
N LEU A 17 -21.71 6.78 -12.86
CA LEU A 17 -20.54 6.38 -12.08
C LEU A 17 -20.98 6.12 -10.63
N GLY A 18 -20.59 4.99 -10.06
CA GLY A 18 -20.92 4.65 -8.68
C GLY A 18 -20.42 3.27 -8.30
N TRP A 19 -20.85 2.82 -7.12
CA TRP A 19 -20.64 1.46 -6.65
C TRP A 19 -21.74 0.54 -7.16
N TRP A 20 -21.36 -0.61 -7.68
CA TRP A 20 -22.30 -1.59 -8.25
C TRP A 20 -22.02 -2.95 -7.65
N LEU A 21 -23.07 -3.74 -7.45
CA LEU A 21 -22.93 -5.15 -7.13
C LEU A 21 -22.88 -5.96 -8.42
N VAL A 22 -21.91 -6.86 -8.51
CA VAL A 22 -21.75 -7.75 -9.66
C VAL A 22 -21.60 -9.20 -9.21
N VAL A 23 -22.09 -10.11 -10.03
CA VAL A 23 -21.78 -11.55 -9.96
C VAL A 23 -20.79 -11.89 -11.06
N ASP A 24 -19.84 -12.77 -10.76
CA ASP A 24 -19.03 -13.41 -11.79
C ASP A 24 -19.90 -14.41 -12.56
N ASP A 25 -20.12 -14.16 -13.85
CA ASP A 25 -20.93 -15.03 -14.70
C ASP A 25 -20.18 -16.31 -15.16
N GLY A 26 -18.94 -16.50 -14.70
CA GLY A 26 -18.08 -17.63 -15.07
C GLY A 26 -17.56 -17.56 -16.51
N GLN A 27 -17.86 -16.49 -17.24
CA GLN A 27 -17.39 -16.19 -18.59
C GLN A 27 -16.47 -14.95 -18.61
N GLY A 28 -16.04 -14.50 -17.42
CA GLY A 28 -15.18 -13.33 -17.25
C GLY A 28 -15.92 -12.00 -17.48
N ARG A 29 -17.26 -11.99 -17.44
CA ARG A 29 -18.06 -10.77 -17.55
C ARG A 29 -18.83 -10.54 -16.27
N ASP A 30 -18.59 -9.38 -15.67
CA ASP A 30 -19.35 -8.96 -14.50
C ASP A 30 -20.80 -8.67 -14.89
N ARG A 31 -21.73 -9.49 -14.40
CA ARG A 31 -23.16 -9.20 -14.51
C ARG A 31 -23.55 -8.24 -13.41
N LEU A 32 -24.03 -7.05 -13.77
CA LEU A 32 -24.61 -6.11 -12.82
C LEU A 32 -25.87 -6.68 -12.17
N VAL A 33 -25.93 -6.59 -10.84
CA VAL A 33 -27.04 -7.09 -10.00
C VAL A 33 -27.84 -5.92 -9.45
N ASP A 34 -27.15 -4.96 -8.83
CA ASP A 34 -27.78 -3.83 -8.15
C ASP A 34 -26.84 -2.62 -8.10
N GLY A 35 -27.40 -1.47 -7.73
CA GLY A 35 -26.75 -0.17 -7.66
C GLY A 35 -27.40 0.86 -8.60
N PRO A 36 -26.82 2.07 -8.66
CA PRO A 36 -25.57 2.46 -8.02
C PRO A 36 -25.76 2.80 -6.53
N PHE A 37 -24.81 2.40 -5.69
CA PHE A 37 -24.70 2.81 -4.29
C PHE A 37 -23.81 4.04 -4.15
N ALA A 38 -24.08 4.86 -3.14
CA ALA A 38 -23.38 6.12 -2.91
C ALA A 38 -21.93 5.89 -2.46
N ASP A 39 -21.68 4.85 -1.67
CA ASP A 39 -20.35 4.52 -1.16
C ASP A 39 -20.09 3.01 -1.04
N ARG A 40 -18.82 2.67 -0.75
CA ARG A 40 -18.36 1.28 -0.62
C ARG A 40 -19.05 0.56 0.54
N SER A 41 -19.35 1.26 1.62
CA SER A 41 -19.95 0.67 2.81
C SER A 41 -21.40 0.30 2.54
N GLU A 42 -22.15 1.19 1.90
CA GLU A 42 -23.52 0.92 1.46
C GLU A 42 -23.57 -0.29 0.51
N ALA A 43 -22.70 -0.34 -0.49
CA ALA A 43 -22.59 -1.50 -1.39
C ALA A 43 -22.22 -2.78 -0.64
N ALA A 44 -21.29 -2.72 0.33
CA ALA A 44 -20.91 -3.87 1.13
C ALA A 44 -22.06 -4.37 2.01
N TRP A 45 -22.85 -3.47 2.61
CA TRP A 45 -24.05 -3.85 3.36
C TRP A 45 -25.11 -4.50 2.47
N ALA A 46 -25.33 -3.95 1.27
CA ALA A 46 -26.23 -4.55 0.29
C ALA A 46 -25.73 -5.93 -0.15
N ALA A 47 -24.42 -6.13 -0.31
CA ALA A 47 -23.84 -7.43 -0.67
C ALA A 47 -24.19 -8.53 0.34
N VAL A 48 -24.21 -8.23 1.64
CA VAL A 48 -24.45 -9.21 2.72
C VAL A 48 -25.85 -9.83 2.66
N VAL A 49 -26.84 -9.11 2.11
CA VAL A 49 -28.24 -9.60 2.03
C VAL A 49 -28.54 -10.34 0.73
N HIS A 50 -27.58 -10.43 -0.20
CA HIS A 50 -27.75 -11.19 -1.43
C HIS A 50 -27.53 -12.69 -1.21
N THR A 51 -28.34 -13.49 -1.90
CA THR A 51 -28.24 -14.97 -1.90
C THR A 51 -27.14 -15.50 -2.83
N GLU A 52 -26.73 -14.70 -3.83
CA GLU A 52 -25.61 -15.00 -4.71
C GLU A 52 -24.34 -14.36 -4.13
N GLU A 53 -23.16 -14.93 -4.45
CA GLU A 53 -21.88 -14.32 -4.10
C GLU A 53 -21.63 -13.09 -4.98
N VAL A 54 -22.03 -11.93 -4.46
CA VAL A 54 -21.86 -10.63 -5.13
C VAL A 54 -20.66 -9.89 -4.57
N ARG A 55 -20.02 -9.08 -5.42
CA ARG A 55 -18.93 -8.19 -5.02
C ARG A 55 -19.18 -6.75 -5.44
N ALA A 56 -18.76 -5.83 -4.59
CA ALA A 56 -18.85 -4.40 -4.87
C ALA A 56 -17.73 -3.96 -5.83
N VAL A 57 -18.10 -3.26 -6.91
CA VAL A 57 -17.19 -2.76 -7.94
C VAL A 57 -17.53 -1.32 -8.27
N TYR A 58 -16.51 -0.46 -8.31
CA TYR A 58 -16.67 0.93 -8.73
C TYR A 58 -16.55 1.07 -10.24
N GLY A 59 -17.47 1.79 -10.87
CA GLY A 59 -17.43 1.95 -12.32
C GLY A 59 -18.62 2.65 -12.93
N VAL A 60 -18.59 2.72 -14.26
CA VAL A 60 -19.62 3.34 -15.08
C VAL A 60 -20.45 2.25 -15.75
N ARG A 61 -21.76 2.23 -15.49
CA ARG A 61 -22.67 1.33 -16.22
C ARG A 61 -22.75 1.74 -17.69
N ARG A 62 -22.52 0.77 -18.58
CA ARG A 62 -22.60 0.92 -20.03
C ARG A 62 -24.04 0.72 -20.52
N PRO A 63 -24.41 1.27 -21.70
CA PRO A 63 -25.74 1.09 -22.28
C PRO A 63 -26.12 -0.36 -22.58
N ASP A 64 -25.14 -1.23 -22.84
CA ASP A 64 -25.31 -2.67 -23.06
C ASP A 64 -25.60 -3.46 -21.76
N GLY A 65 -25.66 -2.78 -20.62
CA GLY A 65 -25.85 -3.40 -19.31
C GLY A 65 -24.57 -3.92 -18.67
N GLY A 66 -23.40 -3.73 -19.29
CA GLY A 66 -22.10 -4.08 -18.70
C GLY A 66 -21.54 -2.99 -17.79
N LEU A 67 -20.48 -3.32 -17.04
CA LEU A 67 -19.77 -2.37 -16.18
C LEU A 67 -18.40 -2.04 -16.77
N HIS A 68 -18.14 -0.75 -17.03
CA HIS A 68 -16.78 -0.27 -17.23
C HIS A 68 -16.16 0.02 -15.86
N ARG A 69 -15.32 -0.89 -15.34
CA ARG A 69 -14.60 -0.69 -14.08
C ARG A 69 -13.78 0.61 -14.10
N ARG A 70 -13.68 1.28 -12.97
CA ARG A 70 -12.83 2.44 -12.74
C ARG A 70 -12.10 2.28 -11.40
N PRO A 71 -10.91 2.86 -11.23
CA PRO A 71 -10.30 2.98 -9.91
C PRO A 71 -11.30 3.62 -8.95
N SER A 72 -11.49 3.00 -7.79
CA SER A 72 -12.37 3.54 -6.76
C SER A 72 -11.75 4.77 -6.09
N PRO A 73 -12.54 5.62 -5.43
CA PRO A 73 -11.98 6.71 -4.62
C PRO A 73 -10.98 6.22 -3.56
N GLN A 74 -11.23 5.04 -2.97
CA GLN A 74 -10.34 4.40 -2.00
C GLN A 74 -9.05 3.90 -2.65
N GLU A 75 -9.13 3.35 -3.87
CA GLU A 75 -7.96 2.95 -4.66
C GLU A 75 -7.09 4.17 -4.99
N LEU A 76 -7.71 5.27 -5.43
CA LEU A 76 -6.99 6.51 -5.71
C LEU A 76 -6.36 7.11 -4.44
N ALA A 77 -7.06 7.04 -3.31
CA ALA A 77 -6.52 7.48 -2.02
C ALA A 77 -5.33 6.61 -1.57
N TRP A 78 -5.41 5.30 -1.78
CA TRP A 78 -4.32 4.36 -1.54
C TRP A 78 -3.10 4.67 -2.41
N LEU A 79 -3.28 4.84 -3.72
CA LEU A 79 -2.20 5.19 -4.65
C LEU A 79 -1.56 6.54 -4.30
N GLY A 80 -2.36 7.53 -3.88
CA GLY A 80 -1.85 8.80 -3.38
C GLY A 80 -0.98 8.62 -2.12
N HIS A 81 -1.47 7.85 -1.15
CA HIS A 81 -0.73 7.56 0.07
C HIS A 81 0.57 6.79 -0.19
N LEU A 82 0.55 5.80 -1.08
CA LEU A 82 1.75 5.06 -1.50
C LEU A 82 2.75 6.00 -2.20
N GLY A 83 2.28 6.90 -3.06
CA GLY A 83 3.11 7.95 -3.67
C GLY A 83 3.77 8.85 -2.62
N ASP A 84 3.03 9.26 -1.59
CA ASP A 84 3.58 10.03 -0.47
C ASP A 84 4.64 9.25 0.31
N GLN A 85 4.51 7.93 0.44
CA GLN A 85 5.56 7.10 1.06
C GLN A 85 6.80 6.98 0.17
N LEU A 86 6.63 6.72 -1.13
CA LEU A 86 7.75 6.66 -2.07
C LEU A 86 8.52 7.98 -2.15
N HIS A 87 7.86 9.12 -1.98
CA HIS A 87 8.51 10.43 -1.94
C HIS A 87 9.46 10.62 -0.74
N ARG A 88 9.37 9.75 0.29
CA ARG A 88 10.27 9.77 1.45
C ARG A 88 11.58 9.02 1.22
N LEU A 89 11.68 8.24 0.13
CA LEU A 89 12.92 7.59 -0.24
C LEU A 89 14.02 8.65 -0.46
N PRO A 90 15.30 8.31 -0.22
CA PRO A 90 16.42 9.20 -0.53
C PRO A 90 16.36 9.71 -1.97
N ALA A 91 16.76 10.95 -2.24
CA ALA A 91 16.60 11.57 -3.56
C ALA A 91 17.29 10.81 -4.72
N ASP A 92 18.27 9.97 -4.41
CA ASP A 92 19.07 9.14 -5.32
C ASP A 92 18.81 7.63 -5.13
N TRP A 93 17.67 7.25 -4.56
CA TRP A 93 17.32 5.85 -4.29
C TRP A 93 17.32 4.97 -5.55
N ASP A 94 17.04 5.55 -6.71
CA ASP A 94 17.00 4.89 -8.02
C ASP A 94 18.28 5.13 -8.85
N ALA A 95 19.31 5.76 -8.27
CA ALA A 95 20.53 6.08 -8.99
C ALA A 95 21.22 4.81 -9.50
N GLY A 96 21.31 4.69 -10.82
CA GLY A 96 21.91 3.54 -11.49
C GLY A 96 20.92 2.40 -11.81
N LEU A 97 19.64 2.55 -11.44
CA LEU A 97 18.56 1.68 -11.90
C LEU A 97 18.01 2.22 -13.23
N THR A 98 17.58 1.34 -14.11
CA THR A 98 16.80 1.70 -15.30
C THR A 98 15.30 1.69 -14.98
N ASP A 99 14.48 2.31 -15.82
CA ASP A 99 13.01 2.32 -15.64
C ASP A 99 12.39 0.91 -15.64
N GLU A 100 13.07 -0.08 -16.23
CA GLU A 100 12.64 -1.48 -16.29
C GLU A 100 13.40 -2.37 -15.31
N ASP A 101 14.20 -1.78 -14.41
CA ASP A 101 14.98 -2.54 -13.45
C ASP A 101 14.06 -3.27 -12.46
N PRO A 102 14.17 -4.61 -12.32
CA PRO A 102 13.35 -5.36 -11.38
C PRO A 102 13.57 -4.90 -9.93
N LEU A 103 14.71 -4.30 -9.60
CA LEU A 103 14.95 -3.76 -8.27
C LEU A 103 14.13 -2.50 -7.98
N ALA A 104 13.86 -1.66 -8.99
CA ALA A 104 12.95 -0.52 -8.84
C ALA A 104 11.51 -0.99 -8.56
N THR A 105 11.09 -2.08 -9.22
CA THR A 105 9.80 -2.72 -8.96
C THR A 105 9.74 -3.29 -7.54
N LEU A 106 10.79 -3.98 -7.10
CA LEU A 106 10.88 -4.54 -5.76
C LEU A 106 10.83 -3.45 -4.67
N VAL A 107 11.45 -2.28 -4.87
CA VAL A 107 11.34 -1.14 -3.94
C VAL A 107 9.88 -0.70 -3.78
N VAL A 108 9.13 -0.59 -4.88
CA VAL A 108 7.71 -0.21 -4.84
C VAL A 108 6.88 -1.26 -4.12
N GLU A 109 7.13 -2.55 -4.37
CA GLU A 109 6.42 -3.66 -3.72
C GLU A 109 6.72 -3.76 -2.22
N VAL A 110 7.99 -3.61 -1.82
CA VAL A 110 8.40 -3.53 -0.41
C VAL A 110 7.74 -2.34 0.27
N THR A 111 7.76 -1.17 -0.37
CA THR A 111 7.13 0.04 0.18
C THR A 111 5.62 -0.14 0.32
N ALA A 112 4.95 -0.71 -0.68
CA ALA A 112 3.53 -1.01 -0.63
C ALA A 112 3.20 -1.98 0.50
N ALA A 113 3.94 -3.09 0.62
CA ALA A 113 3.75 -4.09 1.67
C ALA A 113 3.86 -3.49 3.09
N LEU A 114 4.87 -2.65 3.34
CA LEU A 114 5.04 -1.98 4.63
C LEU A 114 3.92 -0.96 4.89
N THR A 115 3.56 -0.19 3.87
CA THR A 115 2.49 0.82 3.97
C THR A 115 1.12 0.16 4.23
N GLU A 116 0.82 -0.96 3.57
CA GLU A 116 -0.38 -1.78 3.81
C GLU A 116 -0.44 -2.29 5.26
N ALA A 117 0.72 -2.65 5.82
CA ALA A 117 0.85 -3.07 7.22
C ALA A 117 0.80 -1.90 8.22
N GLY A 118 0.67 -0.65 7.75
CA GLY A 118 0.65 0.54 8.59
C GLY A 118 2.03 0.97 9.10
N LEU A 119 3.11 0.53 8.45
CA LEU A 119 4.49 0.88 8.77
C LEU A 119 4.98 1.96 7.79
N PRO A 120 4.99 3.25 8.17
CA PRO A 120 5.41 4.32 7.28
C PRO A 120 6.92 4.28 7.03
N LEU A 121 7.34 4.76 5.86
CA LEU A 121 8.76 4.98 5.58
C LEU A 121 9.29 6.15 6.43
N TRP A 122 10.55 6.02 6.84
CA TRP A 122 11.29 7.07 7.52
C TRP A 122 11.53 8.24 6.57
N ASP A 123 11.06 9.41 6.98
CA ASP A 123 11.18 10.66 6.22
C ASP A 123 12.52 11.33 6.51
N ALA A 124 13.61 10.77 5.98
CA ALA A 124 14.98 11.21 6.31
C ALA A 124 15.27 12.67 5.95
N ALA A 125 14.61 13.18 4.90
CA ALA A 125 14.85 14.52 4.35
C ALA A 125 13.76 15.55 4.71
N GLY A 126 12.63 15.12 5.29
CA GLY A 126 11.50 15.98 5.60
C GLY A 126 11.32 16.28 7.09
N ASP A 127 10.21 16.94 7.40
CA ASP A 127 9.86 17.38 8.75
C ASP A 127 9.64 16.20 9.72
N GLY A 128 9.45 14.99 9.19
CA GLY A 128 9.27 13.75 9.95
C GLY A 128 10.56 13.04 10.37
N ALA A 129 11.75 13.59 10.09
CA ALA A 129 13.02 12.90 10.30
C ALA A 129 13.23 12.37 11.73
N ALA A 130 12.69 13.06 12.74
CA ALA A 130 12.80 12.66 14.15
C ALA A 130 11.82 11.55 14.58
N LEU A 131 10.77 11.25 13.79
CA LEU A 131 9.68 10.34 14.17
C LEU A 131 10.05 8.87 14.05
N GLY A 132 11.04 8.55 13.22
CA GLY A 132 11.37 7.17 12.86
C GLY A 132 10.44 6.58 11.79
N GLY A 133 10.71 5.34 11.39
CA GLY A 133 9.99 4.64 10.33
C GLY A 133 10.83 3.55 9.68
N ALA A 134 10.28 2.87 8.68
CA ALA A 134 11.02 1.89 7.90
C ALA A 134 12.01 2.57 6.95
N CYS A 135 13.26 2.11 6.94
CA CYS A 135 14.26 2.50 5.95
C CYS A 135 14.22 1.49 4.81
N VAL A 136 14.23 1.98 3.57
CA VAL A 136 14.23 1.16 2.35
C VAL A 136 15.31 1.72 1.43
N THR A 137 16.18 0.86 0.92
CA THR A 137 17.27 1.25 0.02
C THR A 137 17.53 0.13 -0.98
N ALA A 138 17.52 0.46 -2.28
CA ALA A 138 17.94 -0.45 -3.32
C ALA A 138 19.45 -0.71 -3.19
N GLU A 139 19.87 -1.98 -3.20
CA GLU A 139 21.28 -2.35 -3.12
C GLU A 139 21.63 -3.35 -4.23
N PRO A 140 22.00 -2.86 -5.43
CA PRO A 140 22.35 -3.70 -6.57
C PRO A 140 23.47 -4.70 -6.27
N GLY A 141 24.42 -4.35 -5.40
CA GLY A 141 25.51 -5.24 -5.00
C GLY A 141 25.06 -6.47 -4.20
N LEU A 142 23.85 -6.42 -3.62
CA LEU A 142 23.23 -7.53 -2.90
C LEU A 142 22.07 -8.17 -3.67
N ASP A 143 21.82 -7.72 -4.90
CA ASP A 143 20.69 -8.14 -5.73
C ASP A 143 19.36 -8.06 -4.97
N GLY A 144 19.12 -6.93 -4.29
CA GLY A 144 17.95 -6.81 -3.42
C GLY A 144 17.80 -5.46 -2.75
N VAL A 145 16.76 -5.34 -1.94
CA VAL A 145 16.42 -4.14 -1.18
C VAL A 145 16.84 -4.34 0.27
N VAL A 146 17.65 -3.43 0.80
CA VAL A 146 17.97 -3.37 2.22
C VAL A 146 16.84 -2.66 2.95
N VAL A 147 16.31 -3.32 3.97
CA VAL A 147 15.26 -2.79 4.85
C VAL A 147 15.71 -2.76 6.30
N GLY A 148 15.22 -1.78 7.04
CA GLY A 148 15.42 -1.69 8.47
C GLY A 148 14.43 -0.73 9.11
N TRP A 149 14.61 -0.48 10.40
CA TRP A 149 13.81 0.45 11.16
C TRP A 149 14.69 1.56 11.71
N ARG A 150 14.24 2.81 11.59
CA ARG A 150 14.78 3.95 12.31
C ARG A 150 13.86 4.24 13.48
N GLN A 151 14.37 4.16 14.71
CA GLN A 151 13.60 4.60 15.88
C GLN A 151 13.42 6.12 15.93
N HIS A 152 12.44 6.56 16.70
CA HIS A 152 12.29 7.98 17.04
C HIS A 152 13.54 8.51 17.76
N ASP A 153 13.92 9.76 17.51
CA ASP A 153 15.10 10.41 18.11
C ASP A 153 15.13 10.39 19.64
N ARG A 154 13.99 10.49 20.32
CA ARG A 154 13.87 10.30 21.77
C ARG A 154 14.48 8.99 22.26
N MET A 155 14.46 7.94 21.45
CA MET A 155 15.14 6.68 21.78
C MET A 155 16.54 6.63 21.20
N SER A 156 16.70 6.79 19.89
CA SER A 156 18.01 6.54 19.26
C SER A 156 19.08 7.60 19.55
N VAL A 157 18.67 8.86 19.71
CA VAL A 157 19.57 10.02 19.88
C VAL A 157 19.60 10.45 21.33
N GLU A 158 18.43 10.67 21.93
CA GLU A 158 18.31 11.12 23.31
C GLU A 158 18.46 9.97 24.32
N GLN A 159 18.28 8.71 23.89
CA GLN A 159 18.43 7.50 24.71
C GLN A 159 17.68 7.59 26.05
N VAL A 160 16.46 8.14 26.04
CA VAL A 160 15.69 8.41 27.26
C VAL A 160 15.37 7.15 28.07
N HIS A 161 15.45 5.97 27.44
CA HIS A 161 15.24 4.66 28.06
C HIS A 161 16.55 3.84 28.20
N GLY A 162 17.67 4.39 27.74
CA GLY A 162 19.00 3.77 27.82
C GLY A 162 19.28 2.76 26.72
N LEU A 163 20.58 2.63 26.40
CA LEU A 163 21.09 1.86 25.26
C LEU A 163 20.55 0.43 25.13
N VAL A 164 20.40 -0.29 26.25
CA VAL A 164 19.92 -1.69 26.22
C VAL A 164 18.47 -1.78 25.74
N ALA A 165 17.62 -0.85 26.19
CA ALA A 165 16.23 -0.79 25.75
C ALA A 165 16.15 -0.40 24.27
N ASP A 166 16.95 0.59 23.85
CA ASP A 166 16.98 1.07 22.47
C ASP A 166 17.41 -0.05 21.50
N ILE A 167 18.48 -0.79 21.80
CA ILE A 167 18.93 -1.96 21.02
C ILE A 167 17.85 -3.04 20.98
N SER A 168 17.21 -3.33 22.11
CA SER A 168 16.18 -4.37 22.17
C SER A 168 14.97 -4.02 21.31
N VAL A 169 14.49 -2.77 21.38
CA VAL A 169 13.39 -2.31 20.52
C VAL A 169 13.82 -2.28 19.05
N GLN A 170 15.08 -1.96 18.76
CA GLN A 170 15.60 -1.94 17.39
C GLN A 170 15.55 -3.33 16.76
N ALA A 171 16.00 -4.36 17.49
CA ALA A 171 15.93 -5.75 17.06
C ALA A 171 14.48 -6.22 16.85
N VAL A 172 13.57 -5.86 17.77
CA VAL A 172 12.14 -6.19 17.65
C VAL A 172 11.53 -5.54 16.39
N MET A 173 11.80 -4.27 16.15
CA MET A 173 11.24 -3.57 14.99
C MET A 173 11.82 -4.07 13.66
N ASN A 174 13.13 -4.35 13.60
CA ASN A 174 13.73 -4.94 12.41
C ASN A 174 13.15 -6.33 12.10
N ARG A 175 12.89 -7.15 13.13
CA ARG A 175 12.20 -8.43 12.96
C ARG A 175 10.76 -8.25 12.47
N ALA A 176 10.01 -7.31 13.05
CA ALA A 176 8.63 -7.05 12.62
C ALA A 176 8.55 -6.64 11.14
N VAL A 177 9.46 -5.77 10.68
CA VAL A 177 9.59 -5.39 9.26
C VAL A 177 9.88 -6.61 8.40
N ALA A 178 10.83 -7.46 8.81
CA ALA A 178 11.17 -8.68 8.10
C ALA A 178 10.00 -9.67 8.00
N ASP A 179 9.31 -9.92 9.12
CA ASP A 179 8.18 -10.85 9.19
C ASP A 179 7.01 -10.39 8.30
N VAL A 180 6.72 -9.08 8.26
CA VAL A 180 5.72 -8.52 7.34
C VAL A 180 6.07 -8.84 5.89
N LEU A 181 7.32 -8.61 5.48
CA LEU A 181 7.74 -8.83 4.09
C LEU A 181 7.80 -10.32 3.73
N TRP A 182 8.25 -11.15 4.65
CA TRP A 182 8.23 -12.60 4.49
C TRP A 182 6.79 -13.14 4.33
N LEU A 183 5.84 -12.66 5.14
CA LEU A 183 4.42 -13.01 5.01
C LEU A 183 3.79 -12.55 3.69
N ARG A 184 4.41 -11.59 2.99
CA ARG A 184 4.00 -11.16 1.64
C ARG A 184 4.63 -12.01 0.53
N GLY A 185 5.42 -13.02 0.86
CA GLY A 185 6.02 -13.97 -0.07
C GLY A 185 7.40 -13.55 -0.60
N LEU A 186 8.06 -12.60 0.05
CA LEU A 186 9.42 -12.18 -0.31
C LEU A 186 10.45 -13.03 0.44
N ASP A 187 11.62 -13.24 -0.17
CA ASP A 187 12.77 -13.82 0.53
C ASP A 187 13.42 -12.72 1.39
N VAL A 188 13.65 -13.01 2.67
CA VAL A 188 14.15 -12.04 3.65
C VAL A 188 15.30 -12.66 4.42
N THR A 189 16.48 -12.06 4.28
CA THR A 189 17.73 -12.55 4.89
C THR A 189 18.30 -11.51 5.86
N PRO A 190 18.71 -11.89 7.08
CA PRO A 190 19.32 -10.95 8.01
C PRO A 190 20.60 -10.31 7.46
N LEU A 191 20.79 -9.02 7.72
CA LEU A 191 21.99 -8.26 7.37
C LEU A 191 22.71 -7.78 8.63
N GLY A 192 23.88 -8.34 8.91
CA GLY A 192 24.69 -7.97 10.09
C GLY A 192 24.29 -8.75 11.36
N GLU A 193 24.51 -8.13 12.52
CA GLU A 193 24.22 -8.72 13.84
C GLU A 193 22.77 -8.52 14.27
N GLU A 194 22.43 -8.86 15.52
CA GLU A 194 21.05 -9.02 16.04
C GLU A 194 20.14 -7.78 15.95
N ALA A 195 20.71 -6.57 15.87
CA ALA A 195 19.99 -5.32 15.68
C ALA A 195 20.11 -4.76 14.23
N GLY A 196 20.66 -5.54 13.31
CA GLY A 196 20.84 -5.20 11.91
C GLY A 196 19.55 -5.20 11.10
N GLY A 197 19.64 -4.70 9.87
CA GLY A 197 18.55 -4.74 8.89
C GLY A 197 18.40 -6.10 8.24
N HIS A 198 17.69 -6.14 7.11
CA HIS A 198 17.49 -7.34 6.31
C HIS A 198 17.66 -7.01 4.82
N VAL A 199 18.08 -7.99 4.02
CA VAL A 199 18.02 -7.90 2.57
C VAL A 199 16.81 -8.67 2.09
N VAL A 200 16.04 -8.04 1.21
CA VAL A 200 14.78 -8.53 0.66
C VAL A 200 14.96 -8.79 -0.83
N ARG A 201 14.49 -9.94 -1.29
CA ARG A 201 14.55 -10.37 -2.70
C ARG A 201 13.23 -11.01 -3.12
N TYR A 202 13.06 -11.21 -4.42
CA TYR A 202 12.05 -12.14 -4.91
C TYR A 202 12.35 -13.55 -4.40
N ALA A 203 11.32 -14.27 -3.94
CA ALA A 203 11.45 -15.69 -3.67
C ALA A 203 11.61 -16.45 -5.00
N GLU A 204 12.47 -17.48 -5.00
CA GLU A 204 12.64 -18.40 -6.14
C GLU A 204 11.42 -19.30 -6.39
#